data_AF-A0A7J7NFZ2-F1
#
_entry.id   AF-A0A7J7NFZ2-F1
#
_cell.length_a   1.000
_cell.length_b   1.000
_cell.length_c   1.000
_cell.angle_alpha   90.00
_cell.angle_beta   90.00
_cell.angle_gamma   90.00
#
_symmetry.space_group_name_H-M   'P 1'
#
loop_
_entity.id
_entity.type
_entity.pdbx_description
1 polymer ?
#
loop_
_entity_poly.entity_id
_entity_poly.type
_entity_poly.pdbx_seq_one_letter_code
_entity_poly.pdbx_strand_id
1 'polypeptide(L)'
;MSLTIPTTFYKPLSKSAFTPKPRGNIVCCATPAPNQQEQTTETPSLQAFSAALALSSILLSSPLPASADIAGLTPCKESKQFAKREKQQLKKLESSLKLYAPDSAPALAINATMEKTKRRFDNYGKQGLLCGTDGLPHLIVSGDQRHWGEFITPGIFFLYIAGWIGWVGRSYLIAIRGEKNPTMKEIIIDVPLANSLLFRGFIWPVAALREFINGELVVDDKDVTVV
;
A
#
# COMPACT_ATOMS: atom_id res chain seq x y z
N MET A 1 -3.73 52.96 14.70
CA MET A 1 -2.42 53.05 14.01
C MET A 1 -2.20 51.72 13.32
N SER A 2 -2.26 51.76 11.99
CA SER A 2 -2.25 50.60 11.10
C SER A 2 -0.83 50.09 10.91
N LEU A 3 -0.58 48.80 11.16
CA LEU A 3 0.69 48.16 10.82
C LEU A 3 0.48 47.30 9.57
N THR A 4 0.93 47.87 8.46
CA THR A 4 0.98 47.30 7.12
C THR A 4 2.08 46.24 7.02
N ILE A 5 1.71 45.04 6.58
CA ILE A 5 2.63 43.95 6.21
C ILE A 5 3.08 44.20 4.76
N PRO A 6 4.38 44.29 4.43
CA PRO A 6 4.83 44.51 3.06
C PRO A 6 4.69 43.23 2.23
N THR A 7 3.88 43.35 1.18
CA THR A 7 3.66 42.38 0.10
C THR A 7 4.58 42.70 -1.07
N THR A 8 5.79 42.14 -1.09
CA THR A 8 6.61 42.12 -2.31
C THR A 8 7.47 40.87 -2.31
N PHE A 9 7.19 39.95 -3.24
CA PHE A 9 8.10 38.97 -3.89
C PHE A 9 7.27 37.80 -4.45
N TYR A 10 6.36 38.11 -5.38
CA TYR A 10 5.85 37.13 -6.33
C TYR A 10 6.46 37.43 -7.69
N LYS A 11 7.41 36.60 -8.11
CA LYS A 11 7.96 36.58 -9.48
C LYS A 11 7.22 35.47 -10.23
N PRO A 12 6.45 35.75 -11.29
CA PRO A 12 5.80 34.69 -12.06
C PRO A 12 6.85 33.93 -12.88
N LEU A 13 7.02 32.65 -12.58
CA LEU A 13 7.84 31.76 -13.40
C LEU A 13 7.10 31.51 -14.72
N SER A 14 7.82 31.76 -15.81
CA SER A 14 7.43 31.64 -17.21
C SER A 14 6.71 30.31 -17.53
N LYS A 15 5.56 30.39 -18.18
CA LYS A 15 4.86 29.25 -18.78
C LYS A 15 5.66 28.76 -19.99
N SER A 16 6.28 27.59 -19.88
CA SER A 16 6.81 26.88 -21.05
C SER A 16 5.64 26.41 -21.93
N ALA A 17 5.59 26.91 -23.16
CA ALA A 17 4.61 26.52 -24.16
C ALA A 17 4.92 25.10 -24.66
N PHE A 18 4.08 24.14 -24.29
CA PHE A 18 4.09 22.81 -24.88
C PHE A 18 3.48 22.91 -26.29
N THR A 19 4.31 22.72 -27.32
CA THR A 19 3.85 22.60 -28.71
C THR A 19 3.62 21.12 -29.03
N PRO A 20 2.46 20.71 -29.58
CA PRO A 20 2.28 19.36 -30.09
C PRO A 20 2.76 19.32 -31.55
N LYS A 21 3.82 18.54 -31.83
CA LYS A 21 4.22 18.19 -33.21
C LYS A 21 3.51 16.88 -33.64
N PRO A 22 3.19 16.71 -34.94
CA PRO A 22 2.17 15.79 -35.41
C PRO A 22 2.68 14.35 -35.56
N ARG A 23 1.71 13.42 -35.50
CA ARG A 23 1.85 12.00 -35.83
C ARG A 23 2.27 11.83 -37.30
N GLY A 24 3.36 11.10 -37.52
CA GLY A 24 3.73 10.55 -38.83
C GLY A 24 3.42 9.04 -38.86
N ASN A 25 2.73 8.61 -39.92
CA ASN A 25 2.42 7.21 -40.20
C ASN A 25 3.65 6.45 -40.73
N ILE A 26 3.81 5.21 -40.25
CA ILE A 26 4.17 3.95 -40.93
C ILE A 26 5.19 4.02 -42.08
N VAL A 27 6.29 3.26 -41.97
CA VAL A 27 6.75 2.25 -42.97
C VAL A 27 7.72 1.27 -42.28
N CYS A 28 7.40 -0.04 -42.28
CA CYS A 28 8.38 -1.13 -42.14
C CYS A 28 8.35 -1.95 -43.44
N CYS A 29 9.53 -2.09 -44.07
CA CYS A 29 9.74 -2.87 -45.28
C CYS A 29 9.65 -4.38 -45.03
N ALA A 30 9.00 -5.09 -45.95
CA ALA A 30 9.41 -6.43 -46.36
C ALA A 30 8.97 -6.66 -47.82
N THR A 31 9.90 -7.10 -48.66
CA THR A 31 9.70 -7.62 -50.03
C THR A 31 10.27 -9.05 -50.06
N PRO A 32 10.07 -9.84 -51.14
CA PRO A 32 8.83 -10.14 -51.86
C PRO A 32 8.66 -11.67 -52.11
N ALA A 33 7.46 -12.14 -52.49
CA ALA A 33 7.28 -13.41 -53.22
C ALA A 33 5.96 -13.39 -54.03
N PRO A 34 5.84 -14.17 -55.13
CA PRO A 34 5.17 -13.71 -56.34
C PRO A 34 3.71 -14.17 -56.54
N ASN A 35 2.98 -13.30 -57.25
CA ASN A 35 1.95 -13.45 -58.29
C ASN A 35 0.95 -14.63 -58.35
N GLN A 36 -0.31 -14.20 -58.53
CA GLN A 36 -1.42 -14.73 -59.35
C GLN A 36 -2.09 -16.06 -58.95
N GLN A 37 -3.41 -16.00 -58.69
CA GLN A 37 -4.43 -16.45 -59.66
C GLN A 37 -5.87 -16.11 -59.23
N GLU A 38 -6.73 -16.03 -60.23
CA GLU A 38 -8.07 -15.43 -60.31
C GLU A 38 -9.21 -16.15 -59.57
N GLN A 39 -10.31 -15.40 -59.48
CA GLN A 39 -11.64 -15.73 -58.96
C GLN A 39 -12.28 -16.98 -59.58
N THR A 40 -13.05 -17.74 -58.79
CA THR A 40 -14.41 -18.19 -59.15
C THR A 40 -15.19 -18.72 -57.93
N THR A 41 -16.51 -18.68 -58.10
CA THR A 41 -17.67 -18.72 -57.19
C THR A 41 -17.96 -20.09 -56.52
N GLU A 42 -18.53 -20.11 -55.29
CA GLU A 42 -19.70 -20.93 -54.80
C GLU A 42 -19.80 -21.02 -53.24
N THR A 43 -21.02 -21.11 -52.70
CA THR A 43 -21.47 -21.10 -51.27
C THR A 43 -21.48 -22.50 -50.59
N PRO A 44 -21.94 -22.69 -49.32
CA PRO A 44 -21.35 -22.43 -47.99
C PRO A 44 -21.14 -23.72 -47.14
N SER A 45 -20.30 -23.73 -46.10
CA SER A 45 -20.23 -24.84 -45.13
C SER A 45 -20.38 -24.40 -43.67
N LEU A 46 -21.60 -24.63 -43.15
CA LEU A 46 -22.06 -24.50 -41.76
C LEU A 46 -21.40 -25.52 -40.83
N GLN A 47 -20.12 -25.39 -40.49
CA GLN A 47 -19.50 -26.26 -39.46
C GLN A 47 -18.67 -25.52 -38.40
N ALA A 48 -18.44 -24.22 -38.56
CA ALA A 48 -17.65 -23.43 -37.60
C ALA A 48 -18.48 -22.76 -36.48
N PHE A 49 -19.82 -22.77 -36.57
CA PHE A 49 -20.68 -22.04 -35.62
C PHE A 49 -21.10 -22.87 -34.38
N SER A 50 -20.97 -24.20 -34.41
CA SER A 50 -21.40 -25.05 -33.29
C SER A 50 -20.43 -25.08 -32.11
N ALA A 51 -19.13 -24.87 -32.35
CA ALA A 51 -18.13 -24.86 -31.28
C ALA A 51 -18.15 -23.56 -30.45
N ALA A 52 -18.50 -22.43 -31.06
CA ALA A 52 -18.55 -21.13 -30.39
C ALA A 52 -19.71 -21.00 -29.40
N LEU A 53 -20.85 -21.64 -29.69
CA LEU A 53 -22.03 -21.58 -28.81
C LEU A 53 -21.86 -22.46 -27.56
N ALA A 54 -21.16 -23.60 -27.66
CA ALA A 54 -20.89 -24.48 -26.51
C ALA A 54 -19.92 -23.88 -25.48
N LEU A 55 -18.99 -23.03 -25.93
CA LEU A 55 -18.06 -22.31 -25.05
C LEU A 55 -18.72 -21.11 -24.34
N SER A 56 -19.78 -20.52 -24.90
CA SER A 56 -20.53 -19.44 -24.25
C SER A 56 -21.42 -19.91 -23.09
N SER A 57 -21.85 -21.17 -23.09
CA SER A 57 -22.74 -21.73 -22.05
C SER A 57 -22.06 -22.06 -20.71
N ILE A 58 -20.73 -22.05 -20.63
CA ILE A 58 -19.98 -22.38 -19.41
C ILE A 58 -19.66 -21.12 -18.55
N LEU A 59 -19.94 -19.91 -19.07
CA LEU A 59 -19.63 -18.65 -18.38
C LEU A 59 -20.80 -18.02 -17.61
N LEU A 60 -21.98 -18.66 -17.57
CA LEU A 60 -23.16 -18.13 -16.85
C LEU A 60 -23.36 -18.68 -15.43
N SER A 61 -22.53 -19.62 -14.97
CA SER A 61 -22.50 -20.02 -13.57
C SER A 61 -21.55 -19.10 -12.79
N SER A 62 -21.92 -17.84 -12.61
CA SER A 62 -21.30 -16.98 -11.62
C SER A 62 -21.52 -17.61 -10.24
N PRO A 63 -20.47 -18.05 -9.52
CA PRO A 63 -20.68 -18.44 -8.14
C PRO A 63 -21.14 -17.19 -7.39
N LEU A 64 -22.24 -17.32 -6.64
CA LEU A 64 -22.62 -16.38 -5.60
C LEU A 64 -21.36 -16.03 -4.81
N PRO A 65 -21.14 -14.76 -4.40
CA PRO A 65 -19.97 -14.39 -3.60
C PRO A 65 -20.01 -15.25 -2.34
N ALA A 66 -19.18 -16.30 -2.32
CA ALA A 66 -18.99 -17.10 -1.15
C ALA A 66 -18.29 -16.18 -0.16
N SER A 67 -19.06 -15.61 0.76
CA SER A 67 -18.53 -15.20 2.05
C SER A 67 -17.96 -16.47 2.66
N ALA A 68 -16.66 -16.67 2.49
CA ALA A 68 -15.96 -17.65 3.27
C ALA A 68 -16.17 -17.25 4.73
N ASP A 69 -17.01 -18.00 5.44
CA ASP A 69 -17.19 -17.88 6.87
C ASP A 69 -15.87 -18.29 7.54
N ILE A 70 -14.95 -17.34 7.64
CA ILE A 70 -13.67 -17.55 8.31
C ILE A 70 -13.99 -17.67 9.80
N ALA A 71 -13.90 -18.90 10.31
CA ALA A 71 -14.11 -19.25 11.72
C ALA A 71 -15.46 -18.82 12.33
N GLY A 72 -16.52 -18.67 11.52
CA GLY A 72 -17.85 -18.29 11.99
C GLY A 72 -17.98 -16.82 12.41
N LEU A 73 -17.05 -15.96 11.97
CA LEU A 73 -17.13 -14.53 12.22
C LEU A 73 -18.00 -13.85 11.16
N THR A 74 -18.88 -12.97 11.63
CA THR A 74 -19.77 -12.19 10.77
C THR A 74 -19.16 -10.83 10.45
N PRO A 75 -19.45 -10.21 9.30
CA PRO A 75 -19.03 -8.85 9.01
C PRO A 75 -19.45 -7.87 10.12
N CYS A 76 -18.54 -7.03 10.62
CA CYS A 76 -18.83 -6.09 11.71
C CYS A 76 -19.98 -5.13 11.40
N LYS A 77 -20.20 -4.81 10.12
CA LYS A 77 -21.33 -4.00 9.65
C LYS A 77 -22.69 -4.60 9.99
N GLU A 78 -22.79 -5.92 10.05
CA GLU A 78 -24.05 -6.66 10.25
C GLU A 78 -24.19 -7.18 11.68
N SER A 79 -23.13 -7.09 12.49
CA SER A 79 -23.12 -7.56 13.87
C SER A 79 -23.97 -6.68 14.79
N LYS A 80 -25.04 -7.25 15.33
CA LYS A 80 -25.91 -6.60 16.34
C LYS A 80 -25.12 -6.21 17.60
N GLN A 81 -24.13 -7.01 18.00
CA GLN A 81 -23.31 -6.74 19.19
C GLN A 81 -22.36 -5.57 18.98
N PHE A 82 -21.80 -5.42 17.77
CA PHE A 82 -20.98 -4.27 17.40
C PHE A 82 -21.78 -2.96 17.47
N ALA A 83 -22.99 -2.93 16.88
CA ALA A 83 -23.88 -1.77 16.96
C ALA A 83 -24.35 -1.46 18.40
N LYS A 84 -24.50 -2.49 19.25
CA LYS A 84 -24.82 -2.30 20.67
C LYS A 84 -23.67 -1.59 21.41
N ARG A 85 -22.41 -1.95 21.12
CA ARG A 85 -21.23 -1.31 21.71
C ARG A 85 -21.09 0.15 21.30
N GLU A 86 -21.32 0.46 20.03
CA GLU A 86 -21.33 1.84 19.55
C GLU A 86 -22.35 2.68 20.35
N LYS A 87 -23.60 2.22 20.43
CA LYS A 87 -24.66 2.91 21.18
C LYS A 87 -24.31 3.05 22.66
N GLN A 88 -23.69 2.04 23.28
CA GLN A 88 -23.28 2.12 24.68
C GLN A 88 -22.18 3.18 24.91
N GLN A 89 -21.20 3.26 24.00
CA GLN A 89 -20.14 4.28 24.08
C GLN A 89 -20.69 5.69 23.85
N LEU A 90 -21.58 5.86 22.88
CA LEU A 90 -22.24 7.15 22.64
C LEU A 90 -23.11 7.57 23.82
N LYS A 91 -23.92 6.66 24.38
CA LYS A 91 -24.71 6.95 25.59
C LYS A 91 -23.85 7.37 26.78
N LYS A 92 -22.67 6.76 26.96
CA LYS A 92 -21.74 7.16 28.02
C LYS A 92 -21.23 8.59 27.78
N LEU A 93 -20.83 8.92 26.56
CA LEU A 93 -20.39 10.28 26.21
C LEU A 93 -21.52 11.31 26.33
N GLU A 94 -22.74 10.97 25.90
CA GLU A 94 -23.94 11.80 26.06
C GLU A 94 -24.27 12.03 27.54
N SER A 95 -24.13 10.99 28.38
CA SER A 95 -24.33 11.13 29.82
C SER A 95 -23.32 12.09 30.45
N SER A 96 -22.06 12.06 29.99
CA SER A 96 -21.02 13.01 30.40
C SER A 96 -21.29 14.42 29.88
N LEU A 97 -21.82 14.56 28.67
CA LEU A 97 -22.12 15.85 28.05
C LEU A 97 -23.16 16.65 28.83
N LYS A 98 -24.15 15.98 29.44
CA LYS A 98 -25.20 16.61 30.26
C LYS A 98 -24.68 17.33 31.52
N LEU A 99 -23.47 17.01 31.99
CA LEU A 99 -22.87 17.66 33.15
C LEU A 99 -22.24 19.03 32.82
N TYR A 100 -22.10 19.36 31.54
CA TYR A 100 -21.40 20.57 31.09
C TYR A 100 -22.35 21.50 30.34
N ALA A 101 -22.08 22.80 30.42
CA ALA A 101 -22.80 23.80 29.64
C ALA A 101 -22.50 23.64 28.14
N PRO A 102 -23.48 23.85 27.23
CA PRO A 102 -23.35 23.53 25.80
C PRO A 102 -22.28 24.35 25.07
N ASP A 103 -21.92 25.52 25.58
CA ASP A 103 -20.92 26.45 25.07
C ASP A 103 -19.54 26.31 25.74
N SER A 104 -19.41 25.40 26.70
CA SER A 104 -18.15 25.18 27.42
C SER A 104 -17.14 24.38 26.58
N ALA A 105 -15.85 24.67 26.76
CA ALA A 105 -14.74 23.92 26.15
C ALA A 105 -14.84 22.37 26.31
N PRO A 106 -15.23 21.81 27.49
CA PRO A 106 -15.40 20.36 27.62
C PRO A 106 -16.57 19.81 26.79
N ALA A 107 -17.66 20.55 26.60
CA ALA A 107 -18.78 20.09 25.76
C ALA A 107 -18.35 19.95 24.29
N LEU A 108 -17.57 20.90 23.77
CA LEU A 108 -17.00 20.82 22.42
C LEU A 108 -16.05 19.61 22.27
N ALA A 109 -15.20 19.36 23.27
CA ALA A 109 -14.29 18.21 23.27
C ALA A 109 -15.04 16.86 23.30
N ILE A 110 -16.13 16.77 24.06
CA ILE A 110 -16.98 15.57 24.11
C ILE A 110 -17.68 15.35 22.76
N ASN A 111 -18.22 16.41 22.15
CA ASN A 111 -18.81 16.34 20.81
C ASN A 111 -17.81 15.84 19.75
N ALA A 112 -16.60 16.40 19.73
CA ALA A 112 -15.53 15.93 18.85
C ALA A 112 -15.16 14.46 19.11
N THR A 113 -15.22 14.01 20.37
CA THR A 113 -14.98 12.61 20.74
C THR A 113 -16.11 11.69 20.27
N MET A 114 -17.37 12.13 20.34
CA MET A 114 -18.50 11.39 19.79
C MET A 114 -18.36 11.22 18.27
N GLU A 115 -18.00 12.28 17.54
CA GLU A 115 -17.77 12.23 16.10
C GLU A 115 -16.61 11.30 15.72
N LYS A 116 -15.48 11.39 16.43
CA LYS A 116 -14.36 10.45 16.28
C LYS A 116 -14.79 9.00 16.54
N THR A 117 -15.64 8.79 17.54
CA THR A 117 -16.16 7.46 17.88
C THR A 117 -17.04 6.92 16.75
N LYS A 118 -18.01 7.70 16.27
CA LYS A 118 -18.85 7.32 15.11
C LYS A 118 -17.99 7.00 13.90
N ARG A 119 -17.07 7.89 13.54
CA ARG A 119 -16.13 7.69 12.42
C ARG A 119 -15.30 6.41 12.58
N ARG A 120 -14.87 6.06 13.80
CA ARG A 120 -14.12 4.83 14.07
C ARG A 120 -14.98 3.59 13.84
N PHE A 121 -16.20 3.54 14.38
CA PHE A 121 -17.11 2.42 14.17
C PHE A 121 -17.51 2.29 12.69
N ASP A 122 -17.74 3.41 12.00
CA ASP A 122 -18.00 3.45 10.56
C ASP A 122 -16.82 2.91 9.74
N ASN A 123 -15.60 3.31 10.06
CA ASN A 123 -14.40 2.85 9.38
C ASN A 123 -14.22 1.33 9.56
N TYR A 124 -14.39 0.82 10.77
CA TYR A 124 -14.31 -0.61 11.06
C TYR A 124 -15.39 -1.42 10.33
N GLY A 125 -16.61 -0.88 10.21
CA GLY A 125 -17.68 -1.50 9.43
C GLY A 125 -17.45 -1.46 7.91
N LYS A 126 -16.75 -0.43 7.40
CA LYS A 126 -16.44 -0.28 5.97
C LYS A 126 -15.22 -1.07 5.51
N GLN A 127 -14.25 -1.27 6.40
CA GLN A 127 -13.00 -2.00 6.12
C GLN A 127 -13.21 -3.52 5.96
N GLY A 128 -14.45 -4.02 6.10
CA GLY A 128 -14.75 -5.44 5.94
C GLY A 128 -14.29 -6.30 7.12
N LEU A 129 -13.96 -5.68 8.26
CA LEU A 129 -13.51 -6.40 9.45
C LEU A 129 -14.56 -7.40 9.90
N LEU A 130 -14.09 -8.54 10.39
CA LEU A 130 -14.92 -9.62 10.88
C LEU A 130 -15.07 -9.53 12.40
N CYS A 131 -16.31 -9.58 12.90
CA CYS A 131 -16.64 -9.48 14.31
C CYS A 131 -17.07 -10.85 14.84
N GLY A 132 -16.55 -11.23 16.01
CA GLY A 132 -17.01 -12.40 16.76
C GLY A 132 -18.31 -12.17 17.53
N THR A 133 -18.68 -13.14 18.36
CA THR A 133 -19.86 -13.09 19.25
C THR A 133 -19.83 -11.92 20.22
N ASP A 134 -18.64 -11.43 20.57
CA ASP A 134 -18.48 -10.28 21.47
C ASP A 134 -18.75 -8.94 20.79
N GLY A 135 -18.86 -8.90 19.46
CA GLY A 135 -18.98 -7.66 18.70
C GLY A 135 -17.71 -6.82 18.69
N LEU A 136 -16.53 -7.45 18.84
CA LEU A 136 -15.23 -6.82 18.63
C LEU A 136 -14.66 -7.26 17.28
N PRO A 137 -14.01 -6.36 16.52
CA PRO A 137 -13.30 -6.72 15.30
C PRO A 137 -12.11 -7.64 15.61
N HIS A 138 -12.03 -8.77 14.90
CA HIS A 138 -10.89 -9.67 14.89
C HIS A 138 -10.14 -9.51 13.57
N LEU A 139 -8.84 -9.77 13.59
CA LEU A 139 -7.96 -9.71 12.42
C LEU A 139 -7.65 -11.13 11.94
N ILE A 140 -7.69 -11.33 10.62
CA ILE A 140 -7.34 -12.60 9.98
C ILE A 140 -5.93 -12.49 9.39
N VAL A 141 -5.00 -13.24 9.99
CA VAL A 141 -3.59 -13.27 9.57
C VAL A 141 -3.25 -14.42 8.62
N SER A 142 -4.25 -15.18 8.16
CA SER A 142 -4.06 -16.39 7.34
C SER A 142 -3.60 -16.13 5.90
N GLY A 143 -3.45 -14.88 5.49
CA GLY A 143 -3.03 -14.53 4.12
C GLY A 143 -4.15 -14.61 3.07
N ASP A 144 -5.42 -14.57 3.48
CA ASP A 144 -6.56 -14.46 2.57
C ASP A 144 -6.59 -13.08 1.88
N GLN A 145 -6.70 -13.06 0.55
CA GLN A 145 -6.66 -11.87 -0.31
C GLN A 145 -7.63 -10.76 0.15
N ARG A 146 -8.81 -11.14 0.67
CA ARG A 146 -9.84 -10.19 1.11
C ARG A 146 -9.44 -9.42 2.37
N HIS A 147 -8.53 -9.97 3.17
CA HIS A 147 -8.09 -9.42 4.46
C HIS A 147 -6.59 -9.05 4.46
N TRP A 148 -5.93 -8.96 3.29
CA TRP A 148 -4.52 -8.57 3.21
C TRP A 148 -4.22 -7.20 3.81
N GLY A 149 -5.18 -6.27 3.76
CA GLY A 149 -5.05 -4.95 4.36
C GLY A 149 -4.94 -4.97 5.90
N GLU A 150 -5.33 -6.06 6.55
CA GLU A 150 -5.31 -6.18 8.01
C GLU A 150 -3.91 -6.48 8.55
N PHE A 151 -3.15 -7.34 7.86
CA PHE A 151 -1.84 -7.80 8.35
C PHE A 151 -0.73 -7.81 7.30
N ILE A 152 -0.98 -8.30 6.09
CA ILE A 152 0.07 -8.48 5.08
C ILE A 152 0.60 -7.12 4.57
N THR A 153 -0.28 -6.20 4.20
CA THR A 153 0.12 -4.85 3.75
C THR A 153 0.90 -4.09 4.83
N PRO A 154 0.41 -3.94 6.08
CA PRO A 154 1.19 -3.28 7.12
C PRO A 154 2.43 -4.08 7.54
N GLY A 155 2.42 -5.42 7.44
CA GLY A 155 3.56 -6.29 7.75
C GLY A 155 4.71 -6.14 6.76
N ILE A 156 4.44 -6.15 5.45
CA ILE A 156 5.45 -5.88 4.42
C ILE A 156 5.99 -4.46 4.56
N PHE A 157 5.12 -3.49 4.85
CA PHE A 157 5.53 -2.12 5.11
C PHE A 157 6.48 -2.02 6.32
N PHE A 158 6.18 -2.73 7.40
CA PHE A 158 7.06 -2.82 8.57
C PHE A 158 8.43 -3.44 8.22
N LEU A 159 8.43 -4.60 7.55
CA LEU A 159 9.68 -5.25 7.14
C LEU A 159 10.51 -4.38 6.20
N TYR A 160 9.85 -3.63 5.31
CA TYR A 160 10.53 -2.69 4.42
C TYR A 160 11.24 -1.58 5.18
N ILE A 161 10.58 -0.97 6.17
CA ILE A 161 11.18 0.09 6.99
C ILE A 161 12.29 -0.49 7.88
N ALA A 162 12.05 -1.62 8.53
CA ALA A 162 13.03 -2.26 9.40
C ALA A 162 14.28 -2.68 8.62
N GLY A 163 14.09 -3.29 7.44
CA GLY A 163 15.19 -3.65 6.54
C GLY A 163 15.94 -2.43 6.01
N TRP A 164 15.25 -1.33 5.70
CA TRP A 164 15.90 -0.08 5.30
C TRP A 164 16.80 0.46 6.43
N ILE A 165 16.29 0.55 7.66
CA ILE A 165 17.06 1.01 8.82
C ILE A 165 18.29 0.11 9.04
N GLY A 166 18.09 -1.21 9.05
CA GLY A 166 19.18 -2.17 9.22
C GLY A 166 20.23 -2.10 8.12
N TRP A 167 19.79 -1.92 6.86
CA TRP A 167 20.68 -1.82 5.72
C TRP A 167 21.55 -0.57 5.74
N VAL A 168 20.96 0.58 6.10
CA VAL A 168 21.69 1.85 6.23
C VAL A 168 22.70 1.76 7.38
N GLY A 169 22.29 1.17 8.52
CA GLY A 169 23.19 0.93 9.65
C GLY A 169 24.39 0.06 9.27
N ARG A 170 24.15 -1.09 8.62
CA ARG A 170 25.21 -1.97 8.10
C ARG A 170 26.14 -1.22 7.13
N SER A 171 25.57 -0.52 6.16
CA SER A 171 26.34 0.21 5.14
C SER A 171 27.22 1.29 5.76
N TYR A 172 26.73 1.99 6.78
CA TYR A 172 27.51 3.02 7.49
C TYR A 172 28.69 2.40 8.23
N LEU A 173 28.46 1.33 9.00
CA LEU A 173 29.52 0.63 9.73
C LEU A 173 30.60 0.05 8.80
N ILE A 174 30.22 -0.46 7.63
CA ILE A 174 31.17 -0.95 6.62
C ILE A 174 32.01 0.21 6.05
N ALA A 175 31.37 1.36 5.77
CA ALA A 175 32.07 2.52 5.19
C ALA A 175 33.11 3.13 6.15
N ILE A 176 32.83 3.17 7.46
CA ILE A 176 33.74 3.78 8.45
C ILE A 176 34.85 2.82 8.93
N ARG A 177 34.68 1.49 8.76
CA ARG A 177 35.65 0.47 9.23
C ARG A 177 37.06 0.67 8.68
N GLY A 178 37.19 1.21 7.46
CA GLY A 178 38.48 1.48 6.81
C GLY A 178 39.11 2.84 7.16
N GLU A 179 38.45 3.66 7.97
CA GLU A 179 38.95 5.00 8.33
C GLU A 179 39.96 4.93 9.49
N LYS A 180 40.76 5.99 9.67
CA LYS A 180 41.82 6.04 10.69
C LYS A 180 41.30 5.87 12.13
N ASN A 181 40.09 6.36 12.41
CA ASN A 181 39.47 6.36 13.74
C ASN A 181 37.97 6.00 13.64
N PRO A 182 37.61 4.72 13.43
CA PRO A 182 36.21 4.31 13.25
C PRO A 182 35.35 4.58 14.49
N THR A 183 35.90 4.38 15.68
CA THR A 183 35.22 4.63 16.97
C THR A 183 34.79 6.09 17.16
N MET A 184 35.54 7.04 16.60
CA MET A 184 35.19 8.46 16.65
C MET A 184 33.98 8.78 15.77
N LYS A 185 33.85 8.09 14.62
CA LYS A 185 32.75 8.25 13.66
C LYS A 185 31.47 7.53 14.06
N GLU A 186 31.54 6.66 15.06
CA GLU A 186 30.36 6.08 15.73
C GLU A 186 29.77 7.06 16.76
N ILE A 187 30.61 7.78 17.49
CA ILE A 187 30.17 8.78 18.48
C ILE A 187 29.72 10.08 17.79
N ILE A 188 30.55 10.58 16.86
CA ILE A 188 30.27 11.76 16.07
C ILE A 188 29.94 11.29 14.65
N ILE A 189 28.64 11.12 14.39
CA ILE A 189 28.16 10.61 13.12
C ILE A 189 28.50 11.58 11.98
N ASP A 190 29.07 11.03 10.92
CA ASP A 190 29.28 11.73 9.67
C ASP A 190 27.94 11.90 8.94
N VAL A 191 27.23 12.99 9.27
CA VAL A 191 25.90 13.32 8.73
C VAL A 191 25.87 13.32 7.19
N PRO A 192 26.83 13.91 6.45
CA PRO A 192 26.77 13.89 4.99
C PRO A 192 26.95 12.48 4.41
N LEU A 193 27.82 11.66 4.98
CA LEU A 193 27.97 10.26 4.56
C LEU A 193 26.70 9.45 4.89
N ALA A 194 26.17 9.58 6.11
CA ALA A 194 24.95 8.90 6.55
C ALA A 194 23.74 9.25 5.68
N ASN A 195 23.57 10.54 5.34
CA ASN A 195 22.48 10.98 4.46
C ASN A 195 22.59 10.36 3.05
N SER A 196 23.81 10.24 2.51
CA SER A 196 24.04 9.61 1.21
C SER A 196 23.72 8.11 1.22
N LEU A 197 23.99 7.41 2.32
CA LEU A 197 23.67 5.99 2.51
C LEU A 197 22.18 5.78 2.78
N LEU A 198 21.52 6.72 3.46
CA LEU A 198 20.09 6.68 3.73
C LEU A 198 19.27 6.58 2.44
N PHE A 199 19.57 7.39 1.43
CA PHE A 199 18.89 7.30 0.14
C PHE A 199 19.23 6.04 -0.65
N ARG A 200 20.46 5.50 -0.54
CA ARG A 200 20.82 4.21 -1.15
C ARG A 200 20.07 3.04 -0.52
N GLY A 201 19.74 3.13 0.77
CA GLY A 201 18.96 2.12 1.48
C GLY A 201 17.54 1.92 0.98
N PHE A 202 16.99 2.79 0.12
CA PHE A 202 15.66 2.59 -0.45
C PHE A 202 15.59 1.32 -1.33
N ILE A 203 16.67 0.95 -2.03
CA ILE A 203 16.71 -0.26 -2.87
C ILE A 203 17.29 -1.48 -2.12
N TRP A 204 17.25 -1.45 -0.79
CA TRP A 204 17.84 -2.50 0.05
C TRP A 204 17.38 -3.93 -0.27
N PRO A 205 16.10 -4.24 -0.62
CA PRO A 205 15.71 -5.64 -0.81
C PRO A 205 16.46 -6.29 -1.97
N VAL A 206 16.70 -5.53 -3.04
CA VAL A 206 17.42 -6.01 -4.22
C VAL A 206 18.93 -6.03 -3.95
N ALA A 207 19.47 -5.00 -3.31
CA ALA A 207 20.90 -4.92 -2.97
C ALA A 207 21.30 -6.05 -2.00
N ALA A 208 20.52 -6.25 -0.94
CA ALA A 208 20.73 -7.31 0.04
C ALA A 208 20.65 -8.71 -0.60
N LEU A 209 19.68 -8.93 -1.49
CA LEU A 209 19.58 -10.22 -2.19
C LEU A 209 20.78 -10.47 -3.11
N ARG A 210 21.28 -9.43 -3.80
CA ARG A 210 22.48 -9.53 -4.64
C ARG A 210 23.72 -9.83 -3.81
N GLU A 211 23.94 -9.10 -2.72
CA GLU A 211 25.08 -9.35 -1.82
C GLU A 211 24.98 -10.72 -1.13
N PHE A 212 23.78 -11.20 -0.83
CA PHE A 212 23.56 -12.54 -0.30
C PHE A 212 23.94 -13.62 -1.32
N ILE A 213 23.50 -13.50 -2.58
CA ILE A 213 23.85 -14.44 -3.65
C ILE A 213 25.36 -14.41 -3.95
N ASN A 214 25.98 -13.24 -3.85
CA ASN A 214 27.42 -13.06 -4.07
C ASN A 214 28.29 -13.51 -2.88
N GLY A 215 27.69 -13.81 -1.71
CA GLY A 215 28.42 -14.21 -0.51
C GLY A 215 29.08 -13.08 0.28
N GLU A 216 28.75 -11.81 0.02
CA GLU A 216 29.31 -10.64 0.73
C GLU A 216 28.50 -10.27 2.00
N LEU A 217 27.27 -10.80 2.11
CA LEU A 217 26.39 -10.48 3.24
C LEU A 217 26.81 -11.15 4.56
N VAL A 218 27.40 -12.35 4.47
CA VAL A 218 27.79 -13.18 5.61
C VAL A 218 29.30 -13.34 5.67
N VAL A 219 29.84 -13.44 6.88
CA VAL A 219 31.26 -13.76 7.11
C VAL A 219 31.40 -15.28 7.13
N ASP A 220 32.50 -15.81 6.61
CA ASP A 220 32.78 -17.25 6.64
C ASP A 220 32.98 -17.75 8.08
N ASP A 221 32.57 -18.99 8.35
CA ASP A 221 32.67 -19.63 9.67
C ASP A 221 34.12 -19.70 10.22
N LYS A 222 35.11 -19.56 9.34
CA LYS A 222 36.54 -19.61 9.69
C LYS A 222 37.02 -18.36 10.44
N ASP A 223 36.35 -17.23 10.23
CA ASP A 223 36.71 -15.93 10.80
C ASP A 223 35.94 -15.62 12.09
N VAL A 224 35.05 -16.54 12.51
CA VAL A 224 34.29 -16.43 13.75
C VAL A 224 34.89 -17.41 14.76
N THR A 225 35.44 -16.89 15.87
CA THR A 225 35.86 -17.75 16.98
C THR A 225 34.60 -18.39 17.59
N VAL A 226 34.49 -19.72 17.53
CA VAL A 226 33.45 -20.47 18.23
C VAL A 226 33.67 -20.27 19.73
N VAL A 227 32.77 -19.53 20.38
CA VAL A 227 32.74 -19.33 21.84
C VAL A 227 31.94 -20.45 22.48
#